data_AF-A0A961KWZ5-F1
#
_entry.id   AF-A0A961KWZ5-F1
#
_cell.length_a   1.000
_cell.length_b   1.000
_cell.length_c   1.000
_cell.angle_alpha   90.00
_cell.angle_beta   90.00
_cell.angle_gamma   90.00
#
_symmetry.space_group_name_H-M   'P 1'
#
loop_
_entity.id
_entity.type
_entity.pdbx_description
1 polymer ?
#
loop_
_entity_poly.entity_id
_entity_poly.type
_entity_poly.pdbx_seq_one_letter_code
_entity_poly.pdbx_strand_id
1 'polypeptide(L)'
;MNDPFRFPGRLLPARPDLAARHLEGRVRAERYAEGEARQVVAAVLDLTLSPEPGASLGTQLLHGEPFTLYETRPDGLAWGQAGIDGYVGYVAAAGLGPAEPPGQRVTALWSHVYSRPAVRARVTSELPLGAGVRVVAAEDGFARLAGGGFVPLQHLAPVAGDAVDHAARFAGVPYLWGGRSARGLDCSALVQLACMAAGLAAPRDTDMQAAWLGEALPAEVPLRRGDLVFW
;
A
#
# COMPACT_ATOMS: atom_id res chain seq x y z
N MET A 1 -6.01 -10.04 -17.80
CA MET A 1 -6.45 -8.70 -17.34
C MET A 1 -7.15 -8.90 -16.00
N ASN A 2 -6.78 -8.14 -14.97
CA ASN A 2 -7.36 -8.30 -13.62
C ASN A 2 -8.77 -7.71 -13.63
N ASP A 3 -9.78 -8.56 -13.82
CA ASP A 3 -11.18 -8.13 -13.81
C ASP A 3 -11.65 -7.86 -12.37
N PRO A 4 -11.95 -6.62 -11.99
CA PRO A 4 -12.38 -6.30 -10.62
C PRO A 4 -13.72 -6.94 -10.25
N PHE A 5 -14.54 -7.35 -11.24
CA PHE A 5 -15.79 -8.07 -10.99
C PHE A 5 -15.59 -9.50 -10.48
N ARG A 6 -14.37 -10.05 -10.56
CA ARG A 6 -14.04 -11.35 -9.96
C ARG A 6 -14.01 -11.30 -8.43
N PHE A 7 -13.66 -10.16 -7.84
CA PHE A 7 -13.58 -9.97 -6.38
C PHE A 7 -14.31 -8.69 -5.95
N PRO A 8 -15.63 -8.61 -6.18
CA PRO A 8 -16.38 -7.36 -6.11
C PRO A 8 -16.37 -6.74 -4.72
N GLY A 9 -16.43 -7.53 -3.65
CA GLY A 9 -16.42 -7.03 -2.27
C GLY A 9 -15.11 -6.39 -1.82
N ARG A 10 -14.01 -6.53 -2.59
CA ARG A 10 -12.69 -6.01 -2.25
C ARG A 10 -12.14 -5.04 -3.29
N LEU A 11 -12.58 -5.13 -4.54
CA LEU A 11 -12.01 -4.35 -5.66
C LEU A 11 -13.02 -3.46 -6.37
N LEU A 12 -14.32 -3.65 -6.17
CA LEU A 12 -15.32 -2.72 -6.70
C LEU A 12 -15.65 -1.69 -5.62
N PRO A 13 -15.42 -0.39 -5.89
CA PRO A 13 -15.86 0.68 -4.99
C PRO A 13 -17.37 0.86 -5.10
N ALA A 14 -18.12 -0.09 -4.55
CA ALA A 14 -19.57 -0.09 -4.51
C ALA A 14 -20.11 -0.69 -3.21
N ARG A 15 -21.12 -0.02 -2.66
CA ARG A 15 -22.02 -0.46 -1.60
C ARG A 15 -23.46 -0.17 -2.06
N PRO A 16 -24.49 -0.72 -1.40
CA PRO A 16 -25.88 -0.46 -1.79
C PRO A 16 -26.24 1.04 -1.83
N ASP A 17 -25.69 1.82 -0.92
CA ASP A 17 -25.94 3.27 -0.79
C ASP A 17 -25.08 4.10 -1.76
N LEU A 18 -23.83 3.70 -2.01
CA LEU A 18 -22.84 4.52 -2.71
C LEU A 18 -21.94 3.66 -3.61
N ALA A 19 -21.77 4.08 -4.86
CA ALA A 19 -20.77 3.53 -5.76
C ALA A 19 -19.92 4.62 -6.45
N ALA A 20 -18.76 4.25 -6.98
CA ALA A 20 -17.98 5.14 -7.82
C ALA A 20 -18.74 5.48 -9.11
N ARG A 21 -18.62 6.72 -9.60
CA ARG A 21 -19.33 7.22 -10.81
C ARG A 21 -19.13 6.32 -12.02
N HIS A 22 -17.92 5.84 -12.24
CA HIS A 22 -17.59 5.01 -13.41
C HIS A 22 -18.28 3.63 -13.41
N LEU A 23 -18.97 3.26 -12.33
CA LEU A 23 -19.77 2.04 -12.23
C LEU A 23 -21.26 2.26 -12.55
N GLU A 24 -21.68 3.50 -12.78
CA GLU A 24 -23.06 3.83 -13.15
C GLU A 24 -23.50 3.07 -14.41
N GLY A 25 -24.67 2.42 -14.34
CA GLY A 25 -25.18 1.53 -15.38
C GLY A 25 -24.63 0.09 -15.36
N ARG A 26 -23.61 -0.20 -14.55
CA ARG A 26 -23.04 -1.56 -14.36
C ARG A 26 -23.33 -2.14 -12.98
N VAL A 27 -23.31 -1.29 -11.96
CA VAL A 27 -23.60 -1.65 -10.56
C VAL A 27 -24.70 -0.74 -10.06
N ARG A 28 -25.71 -1.29 -9.39
CA ARG A 28 -26.82 -0.52 -8.81
C ARG A 28 -26.42 0.02 -7.43
N ALA A 29 -26.54 1.33 -7.25
CA ALA A 29 -26.44 2.02 -5.95
C ALA A 29 -27.45 3.17 -5.87
N GLU A 30 -27.77 3.64 -4.67
CA GLU A 30 -28.67 4.79 -4.46
C GLU A 30 -28.09 6.11 -4.99
N ARG A 31 -26.76 6.28 -4.86
CA ARG A 31 -26.02 7.42 -5.42
C ARG A 31 -24.65 7.00 -5.93
N TYR A 32 -24.04 7.87 -6.74
CA TYR A 32 -22.69 7.69 -7.23
C TYR A 32 -21.81 8.92 -6.94
N ALA A 33 -20.51 8.71 -6.76
CA ALA A 33 -19.52 9.77 -6.49
C ALA A 33 -18.31 9.69 -7.43
N GLU A 34 -17.78 10.84 -7.88
CA GLU A 34 -16.61 10.91 -8.77
C GLU A 34 -15.34 10.30 -8.15
N GLY A 35 -15.19 10.47 -6.84
CA GLY A 35 -13.95 10.16 -6.13
C GLY A 35 -12.99 11.35 -6.13
N GLU A 36 -12.43 11.66 -4.96
CA GLU A 36 -11.43 12.70 -4.78
C GLU A 36 -10.04 12.06 -4.66
N ALA A 37 -9.07 12.57 -5.42
CA ALA A 37 -7.69 12.13 -5.33
C ALA A 37 -7.05 12.58 -4.01
N ARG A 38 -6.62 11.60 -3.21
CA ARG A 38 -5.91 11.78 -1.94
C ARG A 38 -4.62 10.97 -1.94
N GLN A 39 -3.79 11.20 -0.94
CA GLN A 39 -2.57 10.43 -0.69
C GLN A 39 -2.48 10.09 0.79
N VAL A 40 -1.93 8.92 1.10
CA VAL A 40 -1.65 8.51 2.47
C VAL A 40 -0.49 9.33 3.03
N VAL A 41 -0.70 9.99 4.17
CA VAL A 41 0.33 10.79 4.89
C VAL A 41 0.79 10.13 6.19
N ALA A 42 0.06 9.13 6.69
CA ALA A 42 0.54 8.28 7.77
C ALA A 42 1.67 7.36 7.27
N ALA A 43 2.58 6.97 8.16
CA ALA A 43 3.63 6.00 7.83
C ALA A 43 3.03 4.68 7.31
N VAL A 44 2.04 4.18 8.06
CA VAL A 44 1.22 3.02 7.78
C VAL A 44 -0.21 3.37 8.17
N LEU A 45 -1.17 3.14 7.27
CA LEU A 45 -2.59 3.46 7.46
C LEU A 45 -3.43 2.19 7.32
N ASP A 46 -4.11 1.80 8.39
CA ASP A 46 -4.98 0.63 8.39
C ASP A 46 -6.19 0.85 7.48
N LEU A 47 -6.52 -0.18 6.69
CA LEU A 47 -7.71 -0.24 5.86
C LEU A 47 -8.57 -1.44 6.30
N THR A 48 -9.76 -1.17 6.80
CA THR A 48 -10.73 -2.17 7.25
C THR A 48 -11.82 -2.42 6.20
N LEU A 49 -12.40 -3.62 6.21
CA LEU A 49 -13.46 -3.99 5.26
C LEU A 49 -14.84 -3.45 5.64
N SER A 50 -15.02 -3.06 6.90
CA SER A 50 -16.24 -2.44 7.39
C SER A 50 -15.90 -1.26 8.32
N PRO A 51 -16.87 -0.37 8.58
CA PRO A 51 -16.64 0.81 9.40
C PRO A 51 -16.79 0.54 10.91
N GLU A 52 -17.07 -0.71 11.29
CA GLU A 52 -17.33 -1.05 12.69
C GLU A 52 -16.04 -0.94 13.52
N PRO A 53 -16.11 -0.49 14.79
CA PRO A 53 -14.93 -0.33 15.63
C PRO A 53 -14.07 -1.60 15.80
N GLY A 54 -14.67 -2.78 15.67
CA GLY A 54 -14.00 -4.09 15.73
C GLY A 54 -13.79 -4.75 14.37
N ALA A 55 -13.87 -3.99 13.28
CA ALA A 55 -13.72 -4.54 11.94
C ALA A 55 -12.33 -5.17 11.74
N SER A 56 -12.29 -6.31 11.08
CA SER A 56 -11.04 -6.95 10.69
C SER A 56 -10.23 -6.05 9.75
N LEU A 57 -8.92 -6.02 9.97
CA LEU A 57 -7.97 -5.39 9.05
C LEU A 57 -7.99 -6.16 7.71
N GLY A 58 -8.22 -5.44 6.62
CA GLY A 58 -8.10 -5.99 5.26
C GLY A 58 -6.68 -5.84 4.73
N THR A 59 -6.14 -4.62 4.80
CA THR A 59 -4.76 -4.30 4.41
C THR A 59 -4.24 -3.09 5.18
N GLN A 60 -2.98 -2.72 4.96
CA GLN A 60 -2.44 -1.42 5.31
C GLN A 60 -1.96 -0.68 4.06
N LEU A 61 -2.14 0.62 4.03
CA LEU A 61 -1.58 1.51 3.03
C LEU A 61 -0.31 2.18 3.55
N LEU A 62 0.63 2.48 2.66
CA LEU A 62 1.92 3.05 3.02
C LEU A 62 1.98 4.54 2.68
N HIS A 63 2.79 5.30 3.42
CA HIS A 63 2.99 6.72 3.14
C HIS A 63 3.26 6.97 1.65
N GLY A 64 2.59 7.96 1.06
CA GLY A 64 2.76 8.34 -0.34
C GLY A 64 1.92 7.53 -1.31
N GLU A 65 1.22 6.48 -0.87
CA GLU A 65 0.33 5.73 -1.74
C GLU A 65 -0.93 6.54 -2.12
N PRO A 66 -1.34 6.50 -3.40
CA PRO A 66 -2.56 7.17 -3.85
C PRO A 66 -3.80 6.49 -3.26
N PHE A 67 -4.83 7.30 -3.00
CA PHE A 67 -6.12 6.84 -2.51
C PHE A 67 -7.26 7.65 -3.15
N THR A 68 -8.27 6.98 -3.67
CA THR A 68 -9.48 7.64 -4.20
C THR A 68 -10.54 7.65 -3.11
N LEU A 69 -10.86 8.83 -2.59
CA LEU A 69 -11.85 9.03 -1.52
C LEU A 69 -13.25 9.21 -2.11
N TYR A 70 -14.22 8.40 -1.72
CA TYR A 70 -15.63 8.55 -2.14
C TYR A 70 -16.53 9.16 -1.07
N GLU A 71 -16.22 8.92 0.21
CA GLU A 71 -17.02 9.43 1.33
C GLU A 71 -16.17 9.63 2.57
N THR A 72 -16.35 10.76 3.26
CA THR A 72 -15.92 10.94 4.65
C THR A 72 -17.14 10.89 5.56
N ARG A 73 -17.12 9.98 6.52
CA ARG A 73 -18.17 9.78 7.51
C ARG A 73 -18.00 10.74 8.69
N PRO A 74 -19.08 11.06 9.43
CA PRO A 74 -19.03 11.92 10.60
C PRO A 74 -18.14 11.39 11.75
N ASP A 75 -17.92 10.08 11.80
CA ASP A 75 -17.05 9.41 12.79
C ASP A 75 -15.55 9.49 12.45
N GLY A 76 -15.19 10.18 11.37
CA GLY A 76 -13.80 10.35 10.95
C GLY A 76 -13.25 9.23 10.07
N LEU A 77 -14.07 8.26 9.67
CA LEU A 77 -13.68 7.26 8.68
C LEU A 77 -13.87 7.78 7.25
N ALA A 78 -12.96 7.40 6.37
CA ALA A 78 -12.98 7.67 4.96
C ALA A 78 -13.16 6.35 4.20
N TRP A 79 -14.19 6.24 3.37
CA TRP A 79 -14.37 5.10 2.48
C TRP A 79 -13.84 5.43 1.08
N GLY A 80 -13.05 4.51 0.53
CA GLY A 80 -12.36 4.74 -0.72
C GLY A 80 -11.61 3.53 -1.24
N GLN A 81 -10.77 3.79 -2.23
CA GLN A 81 -10.03 2.77 -2.96
C GLN A 81 -8.54 3.09 -3.00
N ALA A 82 -7.72 2.10 -2.62
CA ALA A 82 -6.27 2.15 -2.72
C ALA A 82 -5.85 2.18 -4.19
N GLY A 83 -4.99 3.12 -4.56
CA GLY A 83 -4.57 3.29 -5.96
C GLY A 83 -3.44 2.37 -6.41
N ILE A 84 -2.83 1.58 -5.51
CA ILE A 84 -1.75 0.64 -5.86
C ILE A 84 -2.32 -0.69 -6.37
N ASP A 85 -3.30 -1.26 -5.67
CA ASP A 85 -3.84 -2.60 -5.93
C ASP A 85 -5.37 -2.62 -6.10
N GLY A 86 -6.02 -1.46 -5.98
CA GLY A 86 -7.47 -1.32 -6.14
C GLY A 86 -8.28 -1.74 -4.93
N TYR A 87 -7.65 -2.03 -3.78
CA TYR A 87 -8.36 -2.50 -2.58
C TYR A 87 -9.31 -1.45 -2.04
N VAL A 88 -10.53 -1.84 -1.70
CA VAL A 88 -11.60 -0.96 -1.22
C VAL A 88 -11.86 -1.18 0.26
N GLY A 89 -12.04 -0.09 1.00
CA GLY A 89 -12.44 -0.17 2.40
C GLY A 89 -12.42 1.18 3.10
N TYR A 90 -12.29 1.13 4.42
CA TYR A 90 -12.35 2.28 5.31
C TYR A 90 -10.99 2.55 5.93
N VAL A 91 -10.58 3.82 5.94
CA VAL A 91 -9.36 4.30 6.59
C VAL A 91 -9.69 5.46 7.52
N ALA A 92 -8.82 5.78 8.48
CA ALA A 92 -8.97 7.03 9.23
C ALA A 92 -8.71 8.23 8.30
N ALA A 93 -9.66 9.17 8.19
CA ALA A 93 -9.55 10.32 7.29
C ALA A 93 -8.34 11.22 7.63
N ALA A 94 -7.94 11.27 8.91
CA ALA A 94 -6.75 11.99 9.36
C ALA A 94 -5.43 11.42 8.80
N GLY A 95 -5.43 10.18 8.30
CA GLY A 95 -4.30 9.56 7.62
C GLY A 95 -4.18 9.94 6.14
N LEU A 96 -5.11 10.73 5.61
CA LEU A 96 -5.14 11.17 4.22
C LEU A 96 -4.79 12.66 4.11
N GLY A 97 -3.96 12.99 3.12
CA GLY A 97 -3.61 14.35 2.73
C GLY A 97 -3.97 14.65 1.27
N PRO A 98 -3.62 15.85 0.78
CA PRO A 98 -3.77 16.18 -0.63
C PRO A 98 -2.94 15.23 -1.50
N ALA A 99 -3.43 14.92 -2.70
CA ALA A 99 -2.66 14.13 -3.65
C ALA A 99 -1.41 14.91 -4.12
N GLU A 100 -0.27 14.22 -4.11
CA GLU A 100 1.01 14.74 -4.56
C GLU A 100 1.55 13.88 -5.71
N PRO A 101 2.40 14.45 -6.61
CA PRO A 101 3.06 13.66 -7.65
C PRO A 101 3.88 12.49 -7.07
N PRO A 102 4.01 11.38 -7.81
CA PRO A 102 4.81 10.24 -7.38
C PRO A 102 6.25 10.65 -7.01
N GLY A 103 6.71 10.17 -5.85
CA GLY A 103 8.05 10.42 -5.34
C GLY A 103 9.00 9.23 -5.45
N GLN A 104 10.24 9.43 -4.97
CA GLN A 104 11.21 8.36 -4.75
C GLN A 104 10.68 7.37 -3.71
N ARG A 105 11.24 6.16 -3.69
CA ARG A 105 10.81 5.08 -2.79
C ARG A 105 11.83 4.86 -1.68
N VAL A 106 11.33 4.62 -0.48
CA VAL A 106 12.13 4.09 0.63
C VAL A 106 12.39 2.61 0.37
N THR A 107 13.67 2.23 0.35
CA THR A 107 14.12 0.84 0.10
C THR A 107 14.68 0.16 1.36
N ALA A 108 14.95 0.91 2.43
CA ALA A 108 15.18 0.36 3.76
C ALA A 108 13.88 -0.26 4.32
N LEU A 109 13.98 -1.32 5.15
CA LEU A 109 12.79 -1.93 5.78
C LEU A 109 12.00 -0.93 6.61
N TRP A 110 12.73 -0.03 7.28
CA TRP A 110 12.21 1.05 8.08
C TRP A 110 13.20 2.21 8.08
N SER A 111 12.72 3.43 7.88
CA SER A 111 13.53 4.65 7.92
C SER A 111 12.91 5.66 8.87
N HIS A 112 13.75 6.59 9.34
CA HIS A 112 13.34 7.70 10.20
C HIS A 112 13.35 9.01 9.41
N VAL A 113 12.44 9.91 9.76
CA VAL A 113 12.44 11.29 9.33
C VAL A 113 12.97 12.15 10.46
N TYR A 114 14.03 12.89 10.20
CA TYR A 114 14.74 13.74 11.16
C TYR A 114 14.33 15.20 11.02
N SER A 115 14.39 15.96 12.11
CA SER A 115 14.07 17.40 12.11
C SER A 115 15.10 18.29 11.40
N ARG A 116 16.33 17.81 11.22
CA ARG A 116 17.45 18.46 10.52
C ARG A 116 18.39 17.37 9.96
N PRO A 117 19.28 17.65 8.98
CA PRO A 117 20.09 16.63 8.31
C PRO A 117 21.27 16.16 9.18
N ALA A 118 20.96 15.45 10.28
CA ALA A 118 21.96 14.91 11.19
C ALA A 118 21.45 13.67 11.92
N VAL A 119 22.30 12.66 12.06
CA VAL A 119 21.96 11.38 12.74
C VAL A 119 21.51 11.58 14.20
N ARG A 120 22.03 12.61 14.88
CA ARG A 120 21.67 12.96 16.27
C ARG A 120 20.44 13.86 16.38
N ALA A 121 19.82 14.24 15.27
CA ALA A 121 18.62 15.06 15.29
C ALA A 121 17.42 14.28 15.83
N ARG A 122 16.39 15.00 16.27
CA ARG A 122 15.15 14.39 16.74
C ARG A 122 14.45 13.69 15.56
N VAL A 123 14.04 12.45 15.75
CA VAL A 123 13.13 11.75 14.85
C VAL A 123 11.72 12.30 15.04
N THR A 124 11.07 12.72 13.96
CA THR A 124 9.73 13.30 13.95
C THR A 124 8.67 12.33 13.46
N SER A 125 9.04 11.41 12.58
CA SER A 125 8.17 10.37 12.03
C SER A 125 9.02 9.24 11.41
N GLU A 126 8.35 8.25 10.85
CA GLU A 126 8.97 7.04 10.29
C GLU A 126 8.37 6.73 8.92
N LEU A 127 9.09 5.96 8.12
CA LEU A 127 8.68 5.57 6.77
C LEU A 127 9.03 4.10 6.52
N PRO A 128 8.05 3.24 6.17
CA PRO A 128 8.30 1.85 5.82
C PRO A 128 8.96 1.69 4.44
N LEU A 129 9.50 0.50 4.17
CA LEU A 129 9.79 0.06 2.80
C LEU A 129 8.59 0.29 1.89
N GLY A 130 8.82 0.85 0.70
CA GLY A 130 7.77 1.13 -0.27
C GLY A 130 7.10 2.50 -0.10
N ALA A 131 7.36 3.22 1.00
CA ALA A 131 6.88 4.58 1.16
C ALA A 131 7.35 5.50 0.03
N GLY A 132 6.43 6.28 -0.53
CA GLY A 132 6.68 7.30 -1.54
C GLY A 132 6.97 8.65 -0.89
N VAL A 133 8.09 9.27 -1.26
CA VAL A 133 8.50 10.59 -0.77
C VAL A 133 8.99 11.52 -1.87
N ARG A 134 8.58 12.78 -1.80
CA ARG A 134 9.09 13.83 -2.70
C ARG A 134 10.34 14.46 -2.10
N VAL A 135 11.47 14.31 -2.78
CA VAL A 135 12.75 14.93 -2.40
C VAL A 135 12.89 16.28 -3.10
N VAL A 136 13.19 17.33 -2.34
CA VAL A 136 13.34 18.70 -2.87
C VAL A 136 14.79 19.20 -2.84
N ALA A 137 15.63 18.61 -2.00
CA ALA A 137 17.06 18.90 -1.91
C ALA A 137 17.80 17.73 -1.27
N ALA A 138 19.12 17.73 -1.39
CA ALA A 138 20.01 16.80 -0.69
C ALA A 138 21.11 17.60 0.00
N GLU A 139 21.35 17.33 1.28
CA GLU A 139 22.38 17.98 2.09
C GLU A 139 22.86 17.04 3.20
N ASP A 140 24.17 17.04 3.47
CA ASP A 140 24.83 16.28 4.55
C ASP A 140 24.49 14.78 4.61
N GLY A 141 24.25 14.14 3.47
CA GLY A 141 23.87 12.72 3.40
C GLY A 141 22.38 12.44 3.62
N PHE A 142 21.55 13.48 3.69
CA PHE A 142 20.09 13.40 3.85
C PHE A 142 19.36 14.01 2.64
N ALA A 143 18.22 13.42 2.31
CA ALA A 143 17.22 13.99 1.43
C ALA A 143 16.25 14.86 2.24
N ARG A 144 16.09 16.13 1.84
CA ARG A 144 15.03 17.01 2.36
C ARG A 144 13.72 16.68 1.67
N LEU A 145 12.68 16.41 2.44
CA LEU A 145 11.36 16.07 1.90
C LEU A 145 10.50 17.32 1.65
N ALA A 146 9.61 17.27 0.66
CA ALA A 146 8.65 18.34 0.38
C ALA A 146 7.69 18.60 1.57
N GLY A 147 7.26 17.53 2.24
CA GLY A 147 6.43 17.59 3.46
C GLY A 147 7.20 17.97 4.73
N GLY A 148 8.48 18.30 4.61
CA GLY A 148 9.36 18.63 5.73
C GLY A 148 10.13 17.42 6.27
N GLY A 149 11.21 17.72 7.00
CA GLY A 149 12.10 16.72 7.56
C GLY A 149 13.10 16.12 6.56
N PHE A 150 13.90 15.19 7.07
CA PHE A 150 15.09 14.68 6.41
C PHE A 150 15.20 13.16 6.53
N VAL A 151 15.49 12.47 5.43
CA VAL A 151 15.67 11.01 5.38
C VAL A 151 17.09 10.69 4.91
N PRO A 152 17.81 9.70 5.48
CA PRO A 152 19.12 9.32 4.98
C PRO A 152 19.06 8.93 3.49
N LEU A 153 19.93 9.51 2.65
CA LEU A 153 19.92 9.27 1.19
C LEU A 153 20.05 7.80 0.84
N GLN A 154 20.85 7.05 1.60
CA GLN A 154 21.05 5.61 1.40
C GLN A 154 19.78 4.75 1.58
N HIS A 155 18.72 5.30 2.19
CA HIS A 155 17.43 4.62 2.33
C HIS A 155 16.50 4.87 1.14
N LEU A 156 16.91 5.72 0.19
CA LEU A 156 16.15 6.04 -1.02
C LEU A 156 16.86 5.48 -2.24
N ALA A 157 16.15 4.68 -3.03
CA ALA A 157 16.67 4.17 -4.30
C ALA A 157 15.52 3.86 -5.26
N PRO A 158 15.79 3.77 -6.57
CA PRO A 158 14.85 3.14 -7.50
C PRO A 158 14.52 1.70 -7.05
N VAL A 159 13.30 1.25 -7.37
CA VAL A 159 12.93 -0.16 -7.24
C VAL A 159 13.75 -0.97 -8.24
N ALA A 160 14.38 -2.04 -7.78
CA ALA A 160 15.29 -2.87 -8.56
C ALA A 160 15.65 -4.13 -7.76
N GLY A 161 16.11 -5.17 -8.44
CA GLY A 161 16.59 -6.40 -7.80
C GLY A 161 15.59 -7.55 -7.93
N ASP A 162 15.85 -8.62 -7.19
CA ASP A 162 15.08 -9.85 -7.21
C ASP A 162 14.04 -9.88 -6.08
N ALA A 163 12.81 -10.27 -6.41
CA ALA A 163 11.71 -10.30 -5.43
C ALA A 163 12.02 -11.26 -4.27
N VAL A 164 12.66 -12.40 -4.53
CA VAL A 164 12.97 -13.36 -3.45
C VAL A 164 14.04 -12.80 -2.50
N ASP A 165 15.01 -12.03 -3.00
CA ASP A 165 15.97 -11.32 -2.14
C ASP A 165 15.28 -10.25 -1.28
N HIS A 166 14.29 -9.54 -1.83
CA HIS A 166 13.48 -8.61 -1.04
C HIS A 166 12.64 -9.32 0.02
N ALA A 167 12.02 -10.45 -0.31
CA ALA A 167 11.25 -11.26 0.64
C ALA A 167 12.13 -11.76 1.80
N ALA A 168 13.35 -12.23 1.51
CA ALA A 168 14.27 -12.73 2.52
C ALA A 168 14.62 -11.69 3.60
N ARG A 169 14.57 -10.39 3.27
CA ARG A 169 14.82 -9.30 4.23
C ARG A 169 13.78 -9.22 5.36
N PHE A 170 12.58 -9.78 5.16
CA PHE A 170 11.52 -9.80 6.16
C PHE A 170 11.60 -11.01 7.10
N ALA A 171 12.65 -11.84 7.00
CA ALA A 171 12.85 -12.96 7.92
C ALA A 171 12.85 -12.48 9.39
N GLY A 172 11.98 -13.07 10.21
CA GLY A 172 11.80 -12.71 11.62
C GLY A 172 10.80 -11.60 11.89
N VAL A 173 10.21 -10.96 10.88
CA VAL A 173 9.10 -10.02 11.07
C VAL A 173 7.87 -10.79 11.57
N PRO A 174 7.20 -10.33 12.64
CA PRO A 174 6.04 -11.03 13.18
C PRO A 174 4.88 -11.07 12.20
N TYR A 175 4.12 -12.17 12.23
CA TYR A 175 2.90 -12.26 11.46
C TYR A 175 1.84 -11.29 12.00
N LEU A 176 1.22 -10.53 11.11
CA LEU A 176 0.06 -9.68 11.41
C LEU A 176 -0.96 -9.84 10.29
N TRP A 177 -2.15 -10.35 10.63
CA TRP A 177 -3.27 -10.43 9.68
C TRP A 177 -3.60 -9.03 9.13
N GLY A 178 -3.63 -8.88 7.81
CA GLY A 178 -3.85 -7.59 7.15
C GLY A 178 -2.62 -6.68 7.14
N GLY A 179 -1.55 -7.03 7.85
CA GLY A 179 -0.33 -6.24 7.97
C GLY A 179 0.45 -6.16 6.65
N ARG A 180 1.09 -5.02 6.38
CA ARG A 180 1.84 -4.76 5.15
C ARG A 180 3.13 -3.96 5.39
N SER A 181 3.85 -4.25 6.48
CA SER A 181 5.13 -3.58 6.74
C SER A 181 6.08 -4.40 7.62
N ALA A 182 7.29 -3.88 7.83
CA ALA A 182 8.26 -4.50 8.74
C ALA A 182 7.83 -4.48 10.23
N ARG A 183 6.73 -3.79 10.59
CA ARG A 183 6.11 -3.88 11.92
C ARG A 183 5.24 -5.13 12.09
N GLY A 184 4.86 -5.75 10.99
CA GLY A 184 4.04 -6.94 10.93
C GLY A 184 3.43 -7.10 9.55
N LEU A 185 3.44 -8.32 9.02
CA LEU A 185 2.89 -8.62 7.71
C LEU A 185 2.29 -10.04 7.65
N ASP A 186 1.35 -10.24 6.74
CA ASP A 186 0.81 -11.56 6.45
C ASP A 186 1.45 -12.20 5.20
N CYS A 187 0.98 -13.41 4.86
CA CYS A 187 1.54 -14.23 3.80
C CYS A 187 1.52 -13.53 2.43
N SER A 188 0.39 -12.95 2.03
CA SER A 188 0.28 -12.31 0.72
C SER A 188 0.93 -10.92 0.71
N ALA A 189 1.01 -10.23 1.85
CA ALA A 189 1.77 -8.99 1.96
C ALA A 189 3.28 -9.19 1.77
N LEU A 190 3.84 -10.32 2.21
CA LEU A 190 5.26 -10.66 1.95
C LEU A 190 5.54 -10.67 0.45
N VAL A 191 4.72 -11.40 -0.30
CA VAL A 191 4.81 -11.48 -1.77
C VAL A 191 4.61 -10.10 -2.39
N GLN A 192 3.59 -9.36 -1.94
CA GLN A 192 3.27 -8.06 -2.50
C GLN A 192 4.41 -7.04 -2.32
N LEU A 193 4.95 -6.91 -1.09
CA LEU A 193 6.05 -6.00 -0.79
C LEU A 193 7.32 -6.38 -1.55
N ALA A 194 7.62 -7.68 -1.65
CA ALA A 194 8.75 -8.21 -2.38
C ALA A 194 8.67 -7.89 -3.89
N CYS A 195 7.53 -8.17 -4.52
CA CYS A 195 7.27 -7.82 -5.91
C CYS A 195 7.38 -6.31 -6.12
N MET A 196 6.74 -5.50 -5.29
CA MET A 196 6.76 -4.04 -5.42
C MET A 196 8.17 -3.47 -5.29
N ALA A 197 9.00 -4.01 -4.38
CA ALA A 197 10.39 -3.61 -4.23
C ALA A 197 11.26 -3.94 -5.45
N ALA A 198 10.91 -5.02 -6.17
CA ALA A 198 11.50 -5.42 -7.45
C ALA A 198 10.87 -4.71 -8.67
N GLY A 199 9.91 -3.80 -8.47
CA GLY A 199 9.22 -3.09 -9.55
C GLY A 199 8.09 -3.87 -10.24
N LEU A 200 7.64 -4.97 -9.62
CA LEU A 200 6.52 -5.79 -10.09
C LEU A 200 5.25 -5.46 -9.33
N ALA A 201 4.14 -5.31 -10.05
CA ALA A 201 2.83 -5.17 -9.43
C ALA A 201 2.32 -6.52 -8.93
N ALA A 202 1.72 -6.55 -7.74
CA ALA A 202 1.13 -7.75 -7.17
C ALA A 202 -0.21 -7.41 -6.47
N PRO A 203 -1.25 -8.25 -6.67
CA PRO A 203 -2.50 -8.14 -5.90
C PRO A 203 -2.27 -8.33 -4.39
N ARG A 204 -3.20 -7.84 -3.58
CA ARG A 204 -3.08 -7.87 -2.12
C ARG A 204 -3.30 -9.25 -1.50
N ASP A 205 -4.33 -9.96 -1.95
CA ASP A 205 -4.80 -11.20 -1.30
C ASP A 205 -4.29 -12.45 -2.03
N THR A 206 -4.08 -13.53 -1.27
CA THR A 206 -3.57 -14.81 -1.78
C THR A 206 -4.42 -15.37 -2.92
N ASP A 207 -5.76 -15.28 -2.83
CA ASP A 207 -6.66 -15.77 -3.88
C ASP A 207 -6.56 -14.94 -5.17
N MET A 208 -6.30 -13.64 -5.05
CA MET A 208 -6.01 -12.76 -6.18
C MET A 208 -4.63 -13.02 -6.77
N GLN A 209 -3.62 -13.29 -5.94
CA GLN A 209 -2.28 -13.65 -6.38
C GLN A 209 -2.31 -14.98 -7.15
N ALA A 210 -2.98 -16.01 -6.62
CA ALA A 210 -3.17 -17.29 -7.31
C ALA A 210 -3.92 -17.13 -8.64
N ALA A 211 -4.88 -16.20 -8.69
CA ALA A 211 -5.70 -15.95 -9.86
C ALA A 211 -4.97 -15.19 -10.98
N TRP A 212 -4.03 -14.30 -10.64
CA TRP A 212 -3.58 -13.25 -11.55
C TRP A 212 -2.08 -12.99 -11.59
N LEU A 213 -1.31 -13.44 -10.59
CA LEU A 213 0.11 -13.16 -10.52
C LEU A 213 0.92 -14.24 -11.24
N GLY A 214 1.65 -13.85 -12.27
CA GLY A 214 2.47 -14.77 -13.07
C GLY A 214 1.64 -15.71 -13.96
N GLU A 215 2.20 -16.88 -14.23
CA GLU A 215 1.59 -17.92 -15.07
C GLU A 215 1.42 -19.20 -14.26
N ALA A 216 0.29 -19.90 -14.46
CA ALA A 216 0.05 -21.17 -13.81
C ALA A 216 1.01 -22.24 -14.36
N LEU A 217 1.76 -22.89 -13.46
CA LEU A 217 2.67 -23.96 -13.81
C LEU A 217 1.93 -25.32 -13.76
N PRO A 218 2.06 -26.17 -14.79
CA PRO A 218 1.63 -27.57 -14.72
C PRO A 218 2.33 -28.31 -13.57
N ALA A 219 1.65 -29.27 -12.95
CA ALA A 219 2.15 -29.98 -11.77
C ALA A 219 3.46 -30.73 -12.00
N GLU A 220 3.75 -31.09 -13.25
CA GLU A 220 4.94 -31.83 -13.65
C GLU A 220 6.17 -30.93 -13.84
N VAL A 221 5.99 -29.61 -13.87
CA VAL A 221 7.09 -28.65 -14.06
C VAL A 221 7.85 -28.49 -12.74
N PRO A 222 9.18 -28.73 -12.71
CA PRO A 222 9.98 -28.50 -11.51
C PRO A 222 9.95 -27.02 -11.11
N LEU A 223 9.64 -26.77 -9.84
CA LEU A 223 9.63 -25.42 -9.28
C LEU A 223 11.01 -24.78 -9.33
N ARG A 224 11.03 -23.48 -9.59
CA ARG A 224 12.20 -22.62 -9.64
C ARG A 224 12.11 -21.55 -8.57
N ARG A 225 13.27 -20.95 -8.24
CA ARG A 225 13.32 -19.77 -7.38
C ARG A 225 12.44 -18.68 -7.97
N GLY A 226 11.53 -18.15 -7.15
CA GLY A 226 10.57 -17.11 -7.55
C GLY A 226 9.17 -17.64 -7.82
N ASP A 227 8.99 -18.95 -7.94
CA ASP A 227 7.66 -19.54 -8.07
C ASP A 227 6.87 -19.39 -6.76
N LEU A 228 5.59 -19.06 -6.90
CA LEU A 228 4.65 -18.96 -5.77
C LEU A 228 3.91 -20.28 -5.60
N VAL A 229 3.79 -20.74 -4.36
CA VAL A 229 3.05 -21.94 -4.00
C VAL A 229 1.82 -21.52 -3.21
N PHE A 230 0.67 -22.07 -3.58
CA PHE A 230 -0.64 -21.78 -2.98
C PHE A 230 -1.22 -23.06 -2.36
N TRP A 231 -1.98 -22.93 -1.28
CA TRP A 231 -2.59 -24.02 -0.49
C TRP A 231 -4.03 -23.68 -0.13
#